data_AF-A0A2T8I9M9-F1
#
_entry.id   AF-A0A2T8I9M9-F1
#
_cell.length_a   1.000
_cell.length_b   1.000
_cell.length_c   1.000
_cell.angle_alpha   90.00
_cell.angle_beta   90.00
_cell.angle_gamma   90.00
#
_symmetry.space_group_name_H-M   'P 1'
#
loop_
_entity.id
_entity.type
_entity.pdbx_description
1 polymer ?
#
loop_
_entity_poly.entity_id
_entity_poly.type
_entity_poly.pdbx_seq_one_letter_code
_entity_poly.pdbx_strand_id
1 'polypeptide(L)'
;MPPKVVAVFVLLLSVTISPHHATGECTDTQKEAILENCKGYIRKDAPPRKVPAHKSYCCIKVRDVPQRDMECIYGRLTDPEKAQNIEQRILNLKVICKPIPCKVMM
;
A
#
# COMPACT_ATOMS: atom_id res chain seq x y z
N MET A 1 58.53 23.51 -11.04
CA MET A 1 57.78 22.27 -11.35
C MET A 1 56.79 22.05 -10.22
N PRO A 2 55.47 21.99 -10.46
CA PRO A 2 54.47 22.09 -9.40
C PRO A 2 54.03 20.69 -8.90
N PRO A 3 53.78 20.48 -7.59
CA PRO A 3 53.04 19.32 -7.13
C PRO A 3 51.54 19.59 -7.28
N LYS A 4 50.89 18.75 -8.09
CA LYS A 4 49.43 18.68 -8.26
C LYS A 4 48.83 18.11 -6.98
N VAL A 5 48.21 18.95 -6.15
CA VAL A 5 47.44 18.47 -5.00
C VAL A 5 46.06 18.04 -5.51
N VAL A 6 45.85 16.72 -5.55
CA VAL A 6 44.60 16.09 -5.97
C VAL A 6 43.55 16.38 -4.91
N ALA A 7 42.56 17.20 -5.24
CA ALA A 7 41.41 17.48 -4.38
C ALA A 7 40.51 16.25 -4.36
N VAL A 8 40.56 15.50 -3.26
CA VAL A 8 39.67 14.36 -3.00
C VAL A 8 38.33 14.92 -2.50
N PHE A 9 37.35 15.01 -3.40
CA PHE A 9 35.97 15.29 -3.02
C PHE A 9 35.37 14.05 -2.33
N VAL A 10 35.33 14.09 -0.99
CA VAL A 10 34.61 13.10 -0.19
C VAL A 10 33.11 13.38 -0.33
N LEU A 11 32.44 12.60 -1.17
CA LEU A 11 30.99 12.59 -1.29
C LEU A 11 30.40 12.04 0.02
N LEU A 12 29.89 12.94 0.86
CA LEU A 12 29.07 12.61 2.02
C LEU A 12 27.76 12.02 1.52
N LEU A 13 27.69 10.70 1.44
CA LEU A 13 26.43 9.96 1.33
C LEU A 13 25.67 10.16 2.65
N SER A 14 24.84 11.20 2.71
CA SER A 14 23.87 11.36 3.79
C SER A 14 22.81 10.28 3.65
N VAL A 15 23.07 9.11 4.24
CA VAL A 15 22.04 8.10 4.47
C VAL A 15 21.12 8.66 5.54
N THR A 16 20.00 9.25 5.12
CA THR A 16 18.90 9.58 6.02
C THR A 16 18.29 8.27 6.50
N ILE A 17 18.80 7.72 7.59
CA ILE A 17 18.16 6.62 8.30
C ILE A 17 16.95 7.24 8.99
N SER A 18 15.83 7.32 8.27
CA SER A 18 14.54 7.58 8.88
C SER A 18 14.23 6.41 9.81
N PRO A 19 13.91 6.63 11.09
CA PRO A 19 13.48 5.57 11.98
C PRO A 19 12.05 5.19 11.58
N HIS A 20 11.91 4.45 10.48
CA HIS A 20 10.68 3.72 10.22
C HIS A 20 10.57 2.65 11.30
N HIS A 21 9.75 2.97 12.31
CA HIS A 21 9.14 1.96 13.18
C HIS A 21 8.76 0.76 12.32
N ALA A 22 9.04 -0.45 12.81
CA ALA A 22 8.83 -1.72 12.12
C ALA A 22 7.32 -2.04 11.89
N THR A 23 6.64 -1.20 11.13
CA THR A 23 5.40 -1.46 10.39
C THR A 23 5.84 -1.70 8.96
N GLY A 24 5.86 -2.97 8.53
CA GLY A 24 6.31 -3.31 7.17
C GLY A 24 5.62 -2.42 6.15
N GLU A 25 6.39 -1.70 5.34
CA GLU A 25 5.81 -0.86 4.29
C GLU A 25 4.96 -1.72 3.36
N CYS A 26 3.82 -1.18 2.91
CA CYS A 26 3.09 -1.83 1.83
C CYS A 26 3.94 -1.83 0.55
N THR A 27 3.73 -2.77 -0.37
CA THR A 27 4.52 -2.90 -1.62
C THR A 27 3.70 -2.56 -2.86
N ASP A 28 4.38 -2.30 -3.98
CA ASP A 28 3.71 -2.08 -5.26
C ASP A 28 2.96 -3.33 -5.74
N THR A 29 3.48 -4.53 -5.46
CA THR A 29 2.78 -5.80 -5.71
C THR A 29 1.48 -5.88 -4.91
N GLN A 30 1.47 -5.42 -3.66
CA GLN A 30 0.24 -5.35 -2.87
C GLN A 30 -0.75 -4.33 -3.45
N LYS A 31 -0.27 -3.14 -3.85
CA LYS A 31 -1.08 -2.14 -4.54
C LYS A 31 -1.76 -2.73 -5.77
N GLU A 32 -1.00 -3.36 -6.67
CA GLU A 32 -1.50 -4.01 -7.89
C GLU A 32 -2.54 -5.08 -7.56
N ALA A 33 -2.28 -5.93 -6.55
CA ALA A 33 -3.21 -6.95 -6.11
C ALA A 33 -4.53 -6.34 -5.60
N ILE A 34 -4.49 -5.23 -4.85
CA ILE A 34 -5.69 -4.51 -4.41
C ILE A 34 -6.43 -3.94 -5.61
N LEU A 35 -5.75 -3.25 -6.52
CA LEU A 35 -6.38 -2.64 -7.69
C LEU A 35 -7.09 -3.67 -8.54
N GLU A 36 -6.46 -4.82 -8.81
CA GLU A 36 -7.07 -5.85 -9.65
C GLU A 36 -8.21 -6.59 -8.94
N ASN A 37 -8.01 -7.02 -7.69
CA ASN A 37 -8.99 -7.89 -7.01
C ASN A 37 -10.16 -7.11 -6.40
N CYS A 38 -9.99 -5.83 -6.08
CA CYS A 38 -11.02 -5.00 -5.48
C CYS A 38 -11.70 -4.06 -6.47
N LYS A 39 -11.34 -4.06 -7.76
CA LYS A 39 -11.88 -3.14 -8.79
C LYS A 39 -13.40 -3.05 -8.85
N GLY A 40 -14.09 -4.16 -8.59
CA GLY A 40 -15.56 -4.21 -8.55
C GLY A 40 -16.21 -3.44 -7.39
N TYR A 41 -15.40 -2.90 -6.48
CA TYR A 41 -15.80 -2.01 -5.40
C TYR A 41 -15.13 -0.64 -5.51
N ILE A 42 -13.80 -0.57 -5.75
CA ILE A 42 -13.05 0.68 -5.61
C ILE A 42 -13.17 1.64 -6.81
N ARG A 43 -13.49 1.15 -8.03
CA ARG A 43 -13.54 2.02 -9.21
C ARG A 43 -14.72 2.99 -9.15
N LYS A 44 -14.61 4.13 -9.84
CA LYS A 44 -15.68 5.14 -9.95
C LYS A 44 -16.94 4.62 -10.65
N ASP A 45 -16.78 3.71 -11.61
CA ASP A 45 -17.88 3.04 -12.33
C ASP A 45 -18.47 1.84 -11.57
N ALA A 46 -17.89 1.46 -10.42
CA ALA A 46 -18.37 0.34 -9.64
C ALA A 46 -19.69 0.65 -8.91
N PRO A 47 -20.68 -0.28 -8.91
CA PRO A 47 -21.98 -0.07 -8.27
C PRO A 47 -21.86 0.34 -6.80
N PRO A 48 -22.60 1.37 -6.33
CA PRO A 48 -22.38 1.99 -5.03
C PRO A 48 -22.67 1.08 -3.82
N ARG A 49 -23.48 0.03 -4.02
CA ARG A 49 -23.92 -0.86 -2.93
C ARG A 49 -23.18 -2.21 -2.91
N LYS A 50 -22.26 -2.44 -3.84
CA LYS A 50 -21.57 -3.74 -3.97
C LYS A 50 -20.33 -3.80 -3.08
N VAL A 51 -20.53 -4.14 -1.81
CA VAL A 51 -19.44 -4.31 -0.83
C VAL A 51 -18.75 -5.68 -1.03
N PRO A 52 -17.41 -5.77 -0.95
CA PRO A 52 -16.70 -7.05 -1.02
C PRO A 52 -17.16 -8.02 0.06
N ALA A 53 -17.43 -9.28 -0.32
CA ALA A 53 -17.70 -10.34 0.64
C ALA A 53 -16.46 -10.59 1.50
N HIS A 54 -16.64 -10.88 2.78
CA HIS A 54 -15.54 -11.00 3.73
C HIS A 54 -14.48 -12.06 3.34
N LYS A 55 -14.90 -13.16 2.70
CA LYS A 55 -14.00 -14.23 2.22
C LYS A 55 -13.62 -14.09 0.73
N SER A 56 -13.95 -12.97 0.08
CA SER A 56 -13.59 -12.74 -1.32
C SER A 56 -12.08 -12.55 -1.49
N TYR A 57 -11.59 -12.77 -2.71
CA TYR A 57 -10.20 -12.49 -3.09
C TYR A 57 -9.77 -11.05 -2.76
N CYS A 58 -10.65 -10.07 -2.96
CA CYS A 58 -10.39 -8.69 -2.53
C CYS A 58 -10.00 -8.62 -1.04
N CYS A 59 -10.84 -9.15 -0.15
CA CYS A 59 -10.54 -9.10 1.28
C CYS A 59 -9.38 -10.01 1.71
N ILE A 60 -9.07 -11.07 0.95
CA ILE A 60 -7.84 -11.84 1.18
C ILE A 60 -6.63 -10.94 0.90
N LYS A 61 -6.59 -10.25 -0.24
CA LYS A 61 -5.49 -9.35 -0.60
C LYS A 61 -5.36 -8.13 0.31
N VAL A 62 -6.47 -7.60 0.82
CA VAL A 62 -6.41 -6.56 1.86
C VAL A 62 -5.68 -7.06 3.10
N ARG A 63 -5.91 -8.30 3.54
CA ARG A 63 -5.25 -8.87 4.73
C ARG A 63 -3.78 -9.22 4.50
N ASP A 64 -3.35 -9.39 3.25
CA ASP A 64 -1.94 -9.56 2.89
C ASP A 64 -1.14 -8.25 3.06
N VAL A 65 -1.81 -7.09 3.14
CA VAL A 65 -1.17 -5.80 3.41
C VAL A 65 -0.86 -5.67 4.92
N PRO A 66 0.37 -5.31 5.32
CA PRO A 66 0.74 -5.07 6.70
C PRO A 66 -0.25 -4.13 7.38
N GLN A 67 -0.80 -4.56 8.52
CA GLN A 67 -1.82 -3.83 9.29
C GLN A 67 -3.07 -3.40 8.50
N ARG A 68 -3.26 -3.92 7.28
CA ARG A 68 -4.24 -3.43 6.29
C ARG A 68 -4.10 -1.91 6.09
N ASP A 69 -2.87 -1.44 5.96
CA ASP A 69 -2.58 -0.03 5.74
C ASP A 69 -2.99 0.40 4.31
N MET A 70 -4.27 0.75 4.19
CA MET A 70 -4.85 1.21 2.93
C MET A 70 -4.47 2.65 2.59
N GLU A 71 -3.96 3.43 3.57
CA GLU A 71 -3.40 4.75 3.32
C GLU A 71 -2.07 4.63 2.59
N CYS A 72 -1.20 3.70 3.02
CA CYS A 72 0.02 3.36 2.29
C CYS A 72 -0.29 2.89 0.86
N ILE A 73 -1.30 2.02 0.68
CA ILE A 73 -1.72 1.59 -0.67
C ILE A 73 -2.17 2.78 -1.51
N TYR A 74 -3.02 3.66 -0.97
CA TYR A 74 -3.48 4.84 -1.68
C TYR A 74 -2.33 5.80 -2.03
N GLY A 75 -1.36 5.96 -1.13
CA GLY A 75 -0.16 6.76 -1.35
C GLY A 75 0.69 6.28 -2.52
N ARG A 76 0.70 4.97 -2.80
CA ARG A 76 1.42 4.34 -3.91
C ARG A 76 0.68 4.38 -5.26
N LEU A 77 -0.57 4.84 -5.31
CA LEU A 77 -1.28 4.99 -6.59
C LEU A 77 -0.66 6.13 -7.40
N THR A 78 -0.48 5.88 -8.69
CA THR A 78 -0.22 6.88 -9.71
C THR A 78 -1.44 7.79 -9.91
N ASP A 79 -1.24 8.98 -10.48
CA ASP A 79 -2.34 9.90 -10.73
C ASP A 79 -3.45 9.32 -11.62
N PRO A 80 -3.16 8.55 -12.68
CA PRO A 80 -4.21 7.86 -13.45
C PRO A 80 -4.98 6.82 -12.61
N GLU A 81 -4.30 6.08 -11.74
CA GLU A 81 -4.97 5.13 -10.84
C GLU A 81 -5.87 5.88 -9.84
N LYS A 82 -5.42 7.00 -9.27
CA LYS A 82 -6.26 7.86 -8.41
C LYS A 82 -7.45 8.43 -9.16
N ALA A 83 -7.27 8.81 -10.43
CA ALA A 83 -8.35 9.31 -11.26
C ALA A 83 -9.45 8.27 -11.54
N GLN A 84 -9.11 6.98 -11.56
CA GLN A 84 -10.06 5.88 -11.84
C GLN A 84 -10.75 5.32 -10.60
N ASN A 85 -10.19 5.53 -9.41
CA ASN A 85 -10.65 4.91 -8.17
C ASN A 85 -11.22 5.94 -7.18
N ILE A 86 -12.10 5.48 -6.30
CA ILE A 86 -12.66 6.28 -5.22
C ILE A 86 -11.80 6.06 -3.97
N GLU A 87 -11.06 7.10 -3.57
CA GLU A 87 -10.18 7.10 -2.39
C GLU A 87 -10.88 6.52 -1.15
N GLN A 88 -12.05 7.07 -0.79
CA GLN A 88 -12.81 6.62 0.37
C GLN A 88 -13.16 5.13 0.33
N ARG A 89 -13.36 4.54 -0.86
CA ARG A 89 -13.60 3.10 -0.97
C ARG A 89 -12.32 2.29 -0.72
N ILE A 90 -11.17 2.75 -1.21
CA ILE A 90 -9.88 2.11 -0.91
C ILE A 90 -9.61 2.14 0.59
N LEU A 91 -9.73 3.31 1.24
CA LEU A 91 -9.48 3.46 2.67
C LEU A 91 -10.41 2.57 3.52
N ASN A 92 -11.69 2.49 3.15
CA ASN A 92 -12.69 1.68 3.85
C ASN A 92 -12.45 0.15 3.77
N LEU A 93 -11.59 -0.33 2.86
CA LEU A 93 -11.24 -1.75 2.80
C LEU A 93 -10.66 -2.25 4.14
N LYS A 94 -9.95 -1.40 4.90
CA LYS A 94 -9.41 -1.75 6.23
C LYS A 94 -10.50 -2.20 7.20
N VAL A 95 -11.67 -1.57 7.14
CA VAL A 95 -12.83 -1.85 8.00
C VAL A 95 -13.65 -3.03 7.47
N ILE A 96 -13.93 -3.03 6.16
CA ILE A 96 -14.74 -4.07 5.50
C ILE A 96 -14.05 -5.44 5.59
N CYS A 97 -12.74 -5.47 5.33
CA CYS A 97 -11.93 -6.67 5.30
C CYS A 97 -11.21 -6.90 6.63
N LYS A 98 -11.94 -6.84 7.73
CA LYS A 98 -11.43 -7.11 9.09
C LYS A 98 -10.70 -8.46 9.17
N PRO A 99 -9.81 -8.66 10.17
CA PRO A 99 -9.22 -9.98 10.42
C PRO A 99 -10.32 -11.03 10.56
N ILE A 100 -10.05 -12.23 10.04
CA ILE A 100 -10.88 -13.38 10.39
C ILE A 100 -10.54 -13.70 11.86
N PRO A 101 -11.52 -13.74 12.77
CA PRO A 101 -11.26 -14.20 14.12
C PRO A 101 -10.66 -15.59 14.01
N CYS A 102 -9.44 -15.78 14.53
CA CYS A 102 -8.97 -17.12 14.81
C CYS A 102 -10.01 -17.71 15.76
N LYS A 103 -10.78 -18.71 15.31
CA LYS A 103 -11.43 -19.61 16.26
C LYS A 103 -10.26 -20.22 17.01
N VAL A 104 -10.05 -19.80 18.26
CA VAL A 104 -9.31 -20.63 19.20
C VAL A 104 -10.09 -21.94 19.18
N MET A 105 -9.48 -22.97 18.63
CA MET A 105 -10.04 -24.31 18.66
C MET A 105 -9.97 -24.70 20.15
N MET A 106 -11.07 -24.45 20.87
CA MET A 106 -11.28 -24.92 22.24
C MET A 106 -11.65 -26.39 22.20
#